data_AF-A0A7W1AQR1-F1
#
_entry.id   AF-A0A7W1AQR1-F1
#
_cell.length_a   1.000
_cell.length_b   1.000
_cell.length_c   1.000
_cell.angle_alpha   90.00
_cell.angle_beta   90.00
_cell.angle_gamma   90.00
#
_symmetry.space_group_name_H-M   'P 1'
#
loop_
_entity.id
_entity.type
_entity.pdbx_description
1 polymer ?
#
loop_
_entity_poly.entity_id
_entity_poly.type
_entity_poly.pdbx_seq_one_letter_code
_entity_poly.pdbx_strand_id
1 'polypeptide(L)'
;MPMAPPKPLAGLKVLELGALIAGPFCAKVLAEFGAEVVKLEPPGLGDPLRKWRYVKDGTSLWWHVQSRNKRSVAVDLRTPDGQAIARALMERADIVVENFRPGTLEEWGLGYDTIAATNPELIMVRISGYGQTGPYRERAGFGVIGEAMGGLRHVTGTPDRPPSRTGISIGDTLSALYGVIGALTALEHRRKTGVGQVVDVALYEAVFSVMESLLPEFDSFGVVRERTGSILPGIAPTSAYRCNDGSYVLIAGNGDSIFKRLVKAMGRADLADDPSLAHNEGRAARQQWLDNEIEAWTSARSPKEVLIAMDDAEVPASKIYTIADIAADPHYAARAMIRQIALADGSTLNVPGVVPKLSATPGGFEGGGPALGEHTDEVLRSLGYDE
;
A
#
# COMPACT_ATOMS: atom_id res chain seq x y z
N MET A 1 32.16 -0.32 17.61
CA MET A 1 31.30 0.39 16.65
C MET A 1 30.25 1.15 17.45
N PRO A 2 29.93 2.41 17.14
CA PRO A 2 28.79 3.05 17.81
C PRO A 2 27.54 2.21 17.54
N MET A 3 26.77 1.92 18.58
CA MET A 3 25.48 1.22 18.44
C MET A 3 24.62 1.98 17.44
N ALA A 4 23.95 1.24 16.53
CA ALA A 4 22.95 1.84 15.67
C ALA A 4 21.91 2.57 16.55
N PRO A 5 21.48 3.79 16.16
CA PRO A 5 20.46 4.50 16.91
C PRO A 5 19.19 3.64 17.01
N PRO A 6 18.48 3.67 18.15
CA PRO A 6 17.26 2.89 18.30
C PRO A 6 16.26 3.25 17.19
N LYS A 7 15.61 2.22 16.64
CA LYS A 7 14.56 2.39 15.63
C LYS A 7 13.42 3.26 16.19
N PRO A 8 12.69 4.02 15.36
CA PRO A 8 11.82 5.09 15.86
C PRO A 8 10.60 4.60 16.65
N LEU A 9 10.20 3.34 16.48
CA LEU A 9 9.10 2.69 17.22
C LEU A 9 9.60 1.63 18.21
N ALA A 10 10.91 1.61 18.51
CA ALA A 10 11.48 0.69 19.49
C ALA A 10 10.83 0.91 20.86
N GLY A 11 10.48 -0.20 21.52
CA GLY A 11 9.80 -0.19 22.82
C GLY A 11 8.27 -0.27 22.74
N LEU A 12 7.67 -0.07 21.57
CA LEU A 12 6.24 -0.27 21.39
C LEU A 12 5.89 -1.74 21.18
N LYS A 13 4.83 -2.21 21.84
CA LYS A 13 4.25 -3.55 21.69
C LYS A 13 2.97 -3.50 20.88
N VAL A 14 2.92 -4.27 19.79
CA VAL A 14 1.77 -4.34 18.89
C VAL A 14 1.24 -5.76 18.86
N LEU A 15 -0.05 -5.91 19.10
CA LEU A 15 -0.76 -7.17 18.90
C LEU A 15 -1.53 -7.13 17.57
N GLU A 16 -1.17 -7.98 16.63
CA GLU A 16 -1.87 -8.18 15.37
C GLU A 16 -2.82 -9.36 15.48
N LEU A 17 -4.13 -9.08 15.43
CA LEU A 17 -5.19 -10.09 15.36
C LEU A 17 -5.69 -10.31 13.93
N GLY A 18 -5.30 -9.42 13.02
CA GLY A 18 -5.79 -9.42 11.65
C GLY A 18 -5.24 -10.52 10.76
N ALA A 19 -5.91 -10.75 9.64
CA ALA A 19 -5.53 -11.71 8.61
C ALA A 19 -5.39 -11.05 7.22
N LEU A 20 -4.69 -11.73 6.32
CA LEU A 20 -4.48 -11.30 4.93
C LEU A 20 -3.66 -10.00 4.80
N ILE A 21 -4.28 -8.91 4.35
CA ILE A 21 -3.54 -7.74 3.83
C ILE A 21 -3.69 -6.51 4.72
N ALA A 22 -4.89 -5.93 4.89
CA ALA A 22 -5.03 -4.59 5.45
C ALA A 22 -4.46 -4.45 6.88
N GLY A 23 -4.98 -5.22 7.84
CA GLY A 23 -4.44 -5.26 9.21
C GLY A 23 -2.96 -5.69 9.26
N PRO A 24 -2.60 -6.83 8.65
CA PRO A 24 -1.21 -7.29 8.65
C PRO A 24 -0.21 -6.34 7.99
N PHE A 25 -0.61 -5.56 6.99
CA PHE A 25 0.27 -4.58 6.36
C PHE A 25 0.53 -3.42 7.30
N CYS A 26 -0.50 -2.94 8.00
CA CYS A 26 -0.38 -1.88 9.01
C CYS A 26 0.63 -2.27 10.09
N ALA A 27 0.44 -3.46 10.70
CA ALA A 27 1.35 -3.98 11.71
C ALA A 27 2.77 -4.25 11.16
N LYS A 28 2.91 -4.72 9.92
CA LYS A 28 4.22 -4.88 9.27
C LYS A 28 4.97 -3.56 9.16
N VAL A 29 4.32 -2.46 8.78
CA VAL A 29 4.97 -1.15 8.72
C VAL A 29 5.49 -0.74 10.10
N LEU A 30 4.69 -0.91 11.16
CA LEU A 30 5.13 -0.64 12.53
C LEU A 30 6.35 -1.51 12.91
N ALA A 31 6.34 -2.79 12.55
CA ALA A 31 7.44 -3.73 12.79
C ALA A 31 8.75 -3.34 12.07
N GLU A 32 8.65 -2.88 10.83
CA GLU A 32 9.79 -2.41 10.04
C GLU A 32 10.50 -1.22 10.69
N PHE A 33 9.73 -0.41 11.44
CA PHE A 33 10.21 0.75 12.20
C PHE A 33 10.47 0.45 13.68
N GLY A 34 10.49 -0.81 14.08
CA GLY A 34 11.05 -1.26 15.37
C GLY A 34 10.04 -1.62 16.45
N ALA A 35 8.73 -1.54 16.18
CA ALA A 35 7.74 -2.05 17.11
C ALA A 35 7.86 -3.59 17.24
N GLU A 36 7.68 -4.10 18.45
CA GLU A 36 7.57 -5.54 18.69
C GLU A 36 6.17 -6.00 18.31
N VAL A 37 6.05 -6.79 17.24
CA VAL A 37 4.75 -7.23 16.73
C VAL A 37 4.52 -8.71 17.00
N VAL A 38 3.52 -9.03 17.81
CA VAL A 38 3.02 -10.39 18.00
C VAL A 38 1.79 -10.58 17.12
N LYS A 39 1.84 -11.54 16.21
CA LYS A 39 0.71 -11.94 15.37
C LYS A 39 0.08 -13.21 15.93
N LEU A 40 -1.20 -13.14 16.28
CA LEU A 40 -1.97 -14.33 16.63
C LEU A 40 -2.52 -14.98 15.36
N GLU A 41 -2.36 -16.29 15.27
CA GLU A 41 -2.79 -17.08 14.12
C GLU A 41 -3.52 -18.35 14.56
N PRO A 42 -4.55 -18.81 13.82
CA PRO A 42 -5.20 -20.08 14.12
C PRO A 42 -4.20 -21.25 14.07
N PRO A 43 -4.18 -22.15 15.07
CA PRO A 43 -3.30 -23.32 15.06
C PRO A 43 -3.50 -24.20 13.82
N GLY A 44 -2.40 -24.75 13.30
CA GLY A 44 -2.37 -25.63 12.12
C GLY A 44 -2.63 -24.94 10.77
N LEU A 45 -3.59 -24.02 10.70
CA LEU A 45 -3.97 -23.33 9.46
C LEU A 45 -3.11 -22.08 9.21
N GLY A 46 -2.88 -21.29 10.25
CA GLY A 46 -2.24 -19.98 10.16
C GLY A 46 -3.07 -18.94 9.40
N ASP A 47 -2.43 -17.83 9.04
CA ASP A 47 -2.99 -16.86 8.09
C ASP A 47 -3.14 -17.48 6.69
N PRO A 48 -4.29 -17.35 6.00
CA PRO A 48 -4.48 -17.89 4.65
C PRO A 48 -3.43 -17.42 3.63
N LEU A 49 -2.82 -16.24 3.84
CA LEU A 49 -1.78 -15.70 2.98
C LEU A 49 -0.58 -16.65 2.84
N ARG A 50 -0.32 -17.51 3.84
CA ARG A 50 0.75 -18.53 3.81
C ARG A 50 0.62 -19.49 2.62
N LYS A 51 -0.56 -19.62 2.01
CA LYS A 51 -0.82 -20.55 0.90
C LYS A 51 -1.14 -19.86 -0.44
N TRP A 52 -1.07 -18.52 -0.50
CA TRP A 52 -1.46 -17.77 -1.70
C TRP A 52 -0.31 -17.59 -2.69
N ARG A 53 -0.66 -17.52 -3.98
CA ARG A 53 0.27 -17.30 -5.11
C ARG A 53 1.35 -18.38 -5.18
N TYR A 54 2.62 -17.98 -5.30
CA TYR A 54 3.75 -18.90 -5.44
C TYR A 54 4.24 -19.29 -4.05
N VAL A 55 4.20 -20.60 -3.78
CA VAL A 55 4.61 -21.22 -2.51
C VAL A 55 5.95 -21.92 -2.72
N LYS A 56 6.88 -21.70 -1.79
CA LYS A 56 8.18 -22.38 -1.72
C LYS A 56 8.35 -22.89 -0.28
N ASP A 57 8.80 -24.12 -0.12
CA ASP A 57 9.05 -24.76 1.19
C ASP A 57 7.87 -24.64 2.17
N GLY A 58 6.65 -24.81 1.63
CA GLY A 58 5.42 -24.82 2.42
C GLY A 58 4.83 -23.45 2.78
N THR A 59 5.48 -22.34 2.41
CA THR A 59 4.98 -20.97 2.65
C THR A 59 5.01 -20.08 1.41
N SER A 60 4.09 -19.13 1.34
CA SER A 60 4.01 -18.16 0.25
C SER A 60 5.21 -17.22 0.25
N LEU A 61 5.77 -16.93 -0.93
CA LEU A 61 6.77 -15.87 -1.05
C LEU A 61 6.23 -14.50 -0.59
N TRP A 62 4.91 -14.29 -0.68
CA TRP A 62 4.26 -13.08 -0.18
C TRP A 62 4.26 -13.03 1.36
N TRP A 63 4.16 -14.17 2.03
CA TRP A 63 4.24 -14.24 3.50
C TRP A 63 5.58 -13.67 4.00
N HIS A 64 6.69 -13.99 3.31
CA HIS A 64 8.00 -13.49 3.69
C HIS A 64 8.09 -11.97 3.69
N VAL A 65 7.32 -11.29 2.83
CA VAL A 65 7.26 -9.83 2.76
C VAL A 65 6.24 -9.29 3.76
N GLN A 66 5.04 -9.86 3.81
CA GLN A 66 3.92 -9.34 4.58
C GLN A 66 4.09 -9.49 6.09
N SER A 67 4.85 -10.50 6.52
CA SER A 67 4.95 -10.88 7.94
C SER A 67 6.36 -10.78 8.51
N ARG A 68 7.31 -10.18 7.77
CA ARG A 68 8.66 -9.91 8.30
C ARG A 68 8.63 -9.06 9.56
N ASN A 69 9.61 -9.28 10.44
CA ASN A 69 9.76 -8.65 11.76
C ASN A 69 8.64 -8.98 12.78
N LYS A 70 7.73 -9.92 12.48
CA LYS A 70 6.68 -10.32 13.40
C LYS A 70 7.06 -11.61 14.13
N ARG A 71 6.52 -11.78 15.32
CA ARG A 71 6.52 -13.01 16.10
C ARG A 71 5.19 -13.73 15.89
N SER A 72 5.21 -14.94 15.36
CA SER A 72 3.99 -15.74 15.13
C SER A 72 3.66 -16.60 16.36
N VAL A 73 2.43 -16.50 16.84
CA VAL A 73 1.90 -17.24 17.99
C VAL A 73 0.62 -17.95 17.55
N ALA A 74 0.58 -19.28 17.72
CA ALA A 74 -0.53 -20.10 17.30
C ALA A 74 -1.57 -20.22 18.42
N VAL A 75 -2.67 -19.47 18.33
CA VAL A 75 -3.75 -19.41 19.32
C VAL A 75 -5.11 -19.35 18.62
N ASP A 76 -6.08 -20.16 19.07
CA ASP A 76 -7.44 -20.15 18.52
C ASP A 76 -8.33 -19.15 19.27
N LEU A 77 -8.59 -17.98 18.67
CA LEU A 77 -9.43 -16.93 19.25
C LEU A 77 -10.92 -17.29 19.38
N ARG A 78 -11.34 -18.46 18.88
CA ARG A 78 -12.71 -18.96 19.03
C ARG A 78 -12.92 -19.72 20.34
N THR A 79 -11.85 -20.05 21.06
CA THR A 79 -11.93 -20.74 22.35
C THR A 79 -11.79 -19.74 23.50
N PRO A 80 -12.41 -20.01 24.67
CA PRO A 80 -12.23 -19.18 25.86
C PRO A 80 -10.76 -19.00 26.26
N ASP A 81 -9.95 -20.06 26.18
CA ASP A 81 -8.53 -20.00 26.53
C ASP A 81 -7.74 -19.12 25.57
N GLY A 82 -8.02 -19.20 24.27
CA GLY A 82 -7.37 -18.33 23.29
C GLY A 82 -7.77 -16.86 23.45
N GLN A 83 -9.03 -16.60 23.83
CA GLN A 83 -9.50 -15.26 24.18
C GLN A 83 -8.84 -14.73 25.46
N ALA A 84 -8.62 -15.59 26.46
CA ALA A 84 -7.89 -15.22 27.67
C ALA A 84 -6.43 -14.84 27.38
N ILE A 85 -5.74 -15.61 26.54
CA ILE A 85 -4.38 -15.30 26.07
C ILE A 85 -4.36 -13.97 25.31
N ALA A 86 -5.30 -13.78 24.37
CA ALA A 86 -5.40 -12.53 23.62
C ALA A 86 -5.64 -11.33 24.54
N ARG A 87 -6.56 -11.44 25.51
CA ARG A 87 -6.80 -10.40 26.53
C ARG A 87 -5.52 -10.03 27.27
N ALA A 88 -4.80 -11.03 27.79
CA ALA A 88 -3.57 -10.80 28.55
C ALA A 88 -2.48 -10.09 27.70
N LEU A 89 -2.43 -10.37 26.40
CA LEU A 89 -1.55 -9.65 25.47
C LEU A 89 -2.04 -8.22 25.21
N MET A 90 -3.34 -8.01 25.01
CA MET A 90 -3.92 -6.68 24.78
C MET A 90 -3.75 -5.75 25.99
N GLU A 91 -3.84 -6.27 27.20
CA GLU A 91 -3.60 -5.53 28.45
C GLU A 91 -2.16 -5.03 28.60
N ARG A 92 -1.22 -5.62 27.85
CA ARG A 92 0.20 -5.25 27.85
C ARG A 92 0.64 -4.57 26.55
N ALA A 93 -0.26 -4.42 25.58
CA ALA A 93 0.03 -3.86 24.26
C ALA A 93 -0.15 -2.35 24.26
N ASP A 94 0.67 -1.67 23.46
CA ASP A 94 0.46 -0.26 23.12
C ASP A 94 -0.61 -0.11 22.04
N ILE A 95 -0.58 -1.01 21.07
CA ILE A 95 -1.43 -0.98 19.89
C ILE A 95 -1.99 -2.37 19.62
N VAL A 96 -3.29 -2.46 19.36
CA VAL A 96 -3.91 -3.64 18.77
C VAL A 96 -4.32 -3.31 17.34
N VAL A 97 -3.98 -4.18 16.39
CA VAL A 97 -4.38 -4.07 14.99
C VAL A 97 -5.27 -5.26 14.62
N GLU A 98 -6.50 -4.97 14.18
CA GLU A 98 -7.49 -5.99 13.82
C GLU A 98 -8.22 -5.60 12.52
N ASN A 99 -8.69 -6.61 11.79
CA ASN A 99 -9.51 -6.42 10.58
C ASN A 99 -10.65 -7.45 10.47
N PHE A 100 -11.24 -7.80 11.60
CA PHE A 100 -12.44 -8.61 11.67
C PHE A 100 -13.68 -7.81 11.26
N ARG A 101 -14.79 -8.54 11.12
CA ARG A 101 -16.09 -7.91 10.93
C ARG A 101 -16.44 -7.11 12.20
N PRO A 102 -17.02 -5.90 12.07
CA PRO A 102 -17.49 -5.14 13.24
C PRO A 102 -18.37 -6.00 14.15
N GLY A 103 -18.09 -5.97 15.46
CA GLY A 103 -18.79 -6.78 16.47
C GLY A 103 -18.06 -8.05 16.90
N THR A 104 -17.13 -8.60 16.11
CA THR A 104 -16.46 -9.88 16.44
C THR A 104 -15.65 -9.80 17.74
N LEU A 105 -14.88 -8.73 17.97
CA LEU A 105 -14.14 -8.58 19.21
C LEU A 105 -15.07 -8.38 20.40
N GLU A 106 -16.16 -7.62 20.21
CA GLU A 106 -17.16 -7.40 21.24
C GLU A 106 -17.83 -8.72 21.69
N GLU A 107 -18.16 -9.61 20.75
CA GLU A 107 -18.70 -10.95 21.02
C GLU A 107 -17.74 -11.81 21.86
N TRP A 108 -16.43 -11.61 21.70
CA TRP A 108 -15.39 -12.30 22.48
C TRP A 108 -15.02 -11.56 23.78
N GLY A 109 -15.67 -10.43 24.08
CA GLY A 109 -15.33 -9.57 25.21
C GLY A 109 -13.96 -8.90 25.08
N LEU A 110 -13.41 -8.82 23.87
CA LEU A 110 -12.13 -8.20 23.52
C LEU A 110 -12.31 -6.84 22.83
N GLY A 111 -13.52 -6.26 22.88
CA GLY A 111 -13.81 -4.93 22.34
C GLY A 111 -13.03 -3.82 23.07
N TYR A 112 -12.93 -2.65 22.44
CA TYR A 112 -12.15 -1.53 22.94
C TYR A 112 -12.54 -1.12 24.37
N ASP A 113 -13.82 -0.90 24.64
CA ASP A 113 -14.29 -0.43 25.96
C ASP A 113 -13.90 -1.41 27.09
N THR A 114 -13.95 -2.71 26.81
CA THR A 114 -13.57 -3.75 27.78
C THR A 114 -12.09 -3.71 28.09
N ILE A 115 -11.24 -3.55 27.08
CA ILE A 115 -9.78 -3.56 27.29
C ILE A 115 -9.29 -2.20 27.78
N ALA A 116 -9.88 -1.10 27.35
CA ALA A 116 -9.54 0.24 27.81
C ALA A 116 -9.79 0.41 29.32
N ALA A 117 -10.71 -0.38 29.91
CA ALA A 117 -10.93 -0.41 31.35
C ALA A 117 -9.73 -0.95 32.16
N THR A 118 -8.91 -1.83 31.58
CA THR A 118 -7.70 -2.38 32.22
C THR A 118 -6.39 -1.84 31.62
N ASN A 119 -6.44 -1.30 30.40
CA ASN A 119 -5.34 -0.64 29.70
C ASN A 119 -5.84 0.67 29.04
N PRO A 120 -5.96 1.78 29.80
CA PRO A 120 -6.50 3.05 29.29
C PRO A 120 -5.60 3.72 28.23
N GLU A 121 -4.34 3.29 28.12
CA GLU A 121 -3.36 3.76 27.14
C GLU A 121 -3.44 3.01 25.80
N LEU A 122 -4.31 2.01 25.68
CA LEU A 122 -4.44 1.19 24.48
C LEU A 122 -4.93 1.99 23.27
N ILE A 123 -4.22 1.84 22.15
CA ILE A 123 -4.70 2.26 20.83
C ILE A 123 -5.24 1.04 20.08
N MET A 124 -6.48 1.10 19.61
CA MET A 124 -7.08 0.00 18.84
C MET A 124 -7.34 0.42 17.40
N VAL A 125 -6.54 -0.10 16.48
CA VAL A 125 -6.68 0.12 15.04
C VAL A 125 -7.58 -0.96 14.45
N ARG A 126 -8.72 -0.54 13.91
CA ARG A 126 -9.75 -1.40 13.33
C ARG A 126 -9.90 -1.08 11.86
N ILE A 127 -9.62 -2.07 11.00
CA ILE A 127 -9.70 -1.88 9.55
C ILE A 127 -10.78 -2.80 8.98
N SER A 128 -11.91 -2.26 8.55
CA SER A 128 -13.04 -3.06 8.06
C SER A 128 -13.57 -2.53 6.74
N GLY A 129 -14.39 -3.32 6.04
CA GLY A 129 -14.90 -2.97 4.71
C GLY A 129 -15.64 -1.62 4.67
N TYR A 130 -16.46 -1.36 5.69
CA TYR A 130 -17.41 -0.25 5.75
C TYR A 130 -17.28 0.61 7.02
N GLY A 131 -16.23 0.41 7.82
CA GLY A 131 -16.03 1.08 9.11
C GLY A 131 -16.80 0.41 10.25
N GLN A 132 -16.59 0.88 11.48
CA GLN A 132 -17.30 0.39 12.67
C GLN A 132 -18.68 1.00 12.84
N THR A 133 -19.05 2.00 12.02
CA THR A 133 -20.32 2.74 12.10
C THR A 133 -21.02 2.83 10.74
N GLY A 134 -22.23 3.40 10.72
CA GLY A 134 -23.03 3.56 9.50
C GLY A 134 -23.87 2.32 9.11
N PRO A 135 -24.76 2.46 8.12
CA PRO A 135 -25.77 1.45 7.79
C PRO A 135 -25.17 0.16 7.19
N TYR A 136 -23.93 0.21 6.71
CA TYR A 136 -23.27 -0.90 6.04
C TYR A 136 -22.20 -1.58 6.91
N ARG A 137 -22.01 -1.16 8.17
CA ARG A 137 -20.98 -1.70 9.08
C ARG A 137 -21.01 -3.23 9.18
N GLU A 138 -22.19 -3.84 9.10
CA GLU A 138 -22.34 -5.29 9.21
C GLU A 138 -22.13 -6.02 7.88
N ARG A 139 -21.93 -5.35 6.75
CA ARG A 139 -21.72 -6.05 5.47
C ARG A 139 -20.32 -6.65 5.40
N ALA A 140 -20.22 -7.82 4.76
CA ALA A 140 -18.91 -8.40 4.44
C ALA A 140 -18.18 -7.52 3.41
N GLY A 141 -16.89 -7.25 3.63
CA GLY A 141 -16.08 -6.43 2.75
C GLY A 141 -14.63 -6.92 2.68
N PHE A 142 -14.09 -6.96 1.46
CA PHE A 142 -12.67 -7.14 1.16
C PHE A 142 -12.16 -5.94 0.38
N GLY A 143 -10.84 -5.77 0.23
CA GLY A 143 -10.23 -4.67 -0.54
C GLY A 143 -10.88 -4.42 -1.90
N VAL A 144 -11.22 -5.47 -2.65
CA VAL A 144 -11.92 -5.34 -3.95
C VAL A 144 -13.29 -4.66 -3.87
N ILE A 145 -14.02 -4.86 -2.77
CA ILE A 145 -15.31 -4.21 -2.53
C ILE A 145 -15.09 -2.74 -2.15
N GLY A 146 -14.07 -2.45 -1.32
CA GLY A 146 -13.66 -1.08 -1.03
C GLY A 146 -13.25 -0.31 -2.29
N GLU A 147 -12.48 -0.93 -3.19
CA GLU A 147 -12.08 -0.34 -4.48
C GLU A 147 -13.27 -0.06 -5.40
N ALA A 148 -14.29 -0.92 -5.39
CA ALA A 148 -15.50 -0.73 -6.17
C ALA A 148 -16.38 0.37 -5.59
N MET A 149 -16.67 0.31 -4.28
CA MET A 149 -17.52 1.27 -3.60
C MET A 149 -16.88 2.67 -3.50
N GLY A 150 -15.56 2.73 -3.32
CA GLY A 150 -14.80 3.98 -3.30
C GLY A 150 -14.61 4.61 -4.67
N GLY A 151 -15.08 3.99 -5.77
CA GLY A 151 -15.07 4.56 -7.12
C GLY A 151 -13.82 4.25 -7.95
N LEU A 152 -12.75 3.72 -7.37
CA LEU A 152 -11.48 3.45 -8.07
C LEU A 152 -11.67 2.51 -9.27
N ARG A 153 -12.47 1.45 -9.12
CA ARG A 153 -12.75 0.55 -10.25
C ARG A 153 -13.44 1.28 -11.38
N HIS A 154 -14.38 2.18 -11.08
CA HIS A 154 -15.15 2.89 -12.10
C HIS A 154 -14.26 3.73 -13.01
N VAL A 155 -13.17 4.33 -12.52
CA VAL A 155 -12.26 5.16 -13.32
C VAL A 155 -11.02 4.43 -13.86
N THR A 156 -10.87 3.13 -13.57
CA THR A 156 -9.71 2.34 -14.01
C THR A 156 -9.98 1.50 -15.25
N GLY A 157 -9.21 1.71 -16.32
CA GLY A 157 -9.21 0.85 -17.52
C GLY A 157 -9.54 1.58 -18.80
N THR A 158 -9.95 0.83 -19.83
CA THR A 158 -10.37 1.36 -21.13
C THR A 158 -11.90 1.42 -21.19
N PRO A 159 -12.52 2.47 -21.78
CA PRO A 159 -13.97 2.63 -21.76
C PRO A 159 -14.77 1.51 -22.46
N ASP A 160 -14.18 0.85 -23.47
CA ASP A 160 -14.79 -0.24 -24.24
C ASP A 160 -14.77 -1.61 -23.54
N ARG A 161 -14.26 -1.69 -22.31
CA ARG A 161 -14.10 -2.92 -21.53
C ARG A 161 -14.71 -2.80 -20.14
N PRO A 162 -15.03 -3.93 -19.48
CA PRO A 162 -15.40 -3.93 -18.08
C PRO A 162 -14.36 -3.19 -17.21
N PRO A 163 -14.79 -2.50 -16.14
CA PRO A 163 -13.89 -1.83 -15.20
C PRO A 163 -12.73 -2.73 -14.76
N SER A 164 -11.51 -2.24 -14.95
CA SER A 164 -10.30 -3.00 -14.66
C SER A 164 -9.92 -2.92 -13.18
N ARG A 165 -8.98 -3.79 -12.79
CA ARG A 165 -8.34 -3.73 -11.48
C ARG A 165 -6.85 -3.51 -11.60
N THR A 166 -6.26 -2.88 -10.59
CA THR A 166 -4.81 -2.98 -10.38
C THR A 166 -4.44 -4.43 -10.08
N GLY A 167 -3.28 -4.88 -10.58
CA GLY A 167 -2.75 -6.23 -10.37
C GLY A 167 -2.33 -6.57 -8.93
N ILE A 168 -2.59 -5.66 -7.99
CA ILE A 168 -2.26 -5.74 -6.56
C ILE A 168 -3.49 -5.43 -5.70
N SER A 169 -3.38 -5.61 -4.38
CA SER A 169 -4.41 -5.27 -3.39
C SER A 169 -4.24 -3.83 -2.91
N ILE A 170 -4.54 -2.86 -3.76
CA ILE A 170 -4.28 -1.45 -3.47
C ILE A 170 -5.24 -0.90 -2.42
N GLY A 171 -6.52 -1.28 -2.44
CA GLY A 171 -7.50 -0.81 -1.45
C GLY A 171 -7.12 -1.23 -0.01
N ASP A 172 -6.69 -2.48 0.16
CA ASP A 172 -6.20 -2.98 1.46
C ASP A 172 -4.95 -2.21 1.93
N THR A 173 -4.05 -1.90 0.99
CA THR A 173 -2.77 -1.22 1.29
C THR A 173 -2.99 0.26 1.65
N LEU A 174 -3.86 0.97 0.92
CA LEU A 174 -4.25 2.35 1.26
C LEU A 174 -4.85 2.42 2.66
N SER A 175 -5.77 1.50 2.96
CA SER A 175 -6.42 1.42 4.27
C SER A 175 -5.41 1.11 5.38
N ALA A 176 -4.47 0.21 5.12
CA ALA A 176 -3.39 -0.08 6.06
C ALA A 176 -2.52 1.16 6.35
N LEU A 177 -2.22 1.98 5.33
CA LEU A 177 -1.45 3.21 5.50
C LEU A 177 -2.24 4.26 6.32
N TYR A 178 -3.55 4.39 6.12
CA TYR A 178 -4.39 5.19 7.02
C TYR A 178 -4.43 4.64 8.45
N GLY A 179 -4.41 3.30 8.61
CA GLY A 179 -4.26 2.66 9.91
C GLY A 179 -2.94 3.02 10.60
N VAL A 180 -1.81 3.03 9.87
CA VAL A 180 -0.51 3.47 10.39
C VAL A 180 -0.56 4.96 10.77
N ILE A 181 -1.09 5.82 9.90
CA ILE A 181 -1.21 7.27 10.18
C ILE A 181 -2.05 7.50 11.45
N GLY A 182 -3.18 6.81 11.56
CA GLY A 182 -4.05 6.89 12.72
C GLY A 182 -3.36 6.37 14.00
N ALA A 183 -2.64 5.26 13.92
CA ALA A 183 -1.86 4.72 15.04
C ALA A 183 -0.79 5.72 15.52
N LEU A 184 0.01 6.28 14.60
CA LEU A 184 1.04 7.26 14.94
C LEU A 184 0.45 8.56 15.51
N THR A 185 -0.70 9.00 14.99
CA THR A 185 -1.41 10.18 15.50
C THR A 185 -1.99 9.91 16.90
N ALA A 186 -2.55 8.73 17.12
CA ALA A 186 -3.06 8.30 18.41
C ALA A 186 -1.93 8.12 19.45
N LEU A 187 -0.74 7.68 19.04
CA LEU A 187 0.45 7.67 19.91
C LEU A 187 0.83 9.08 20.36
N GLU A 188 0.75 10.08 19.47
CA GLU A 188 1.01 11.47 19.83
C GLU A 188 -0.08 12.05 20.75
N HIS A 189 -1.35 11.65 20.57
CA HIS A 189 -2.42 11.96 21.52
C HIS A 189 -2.10 11.36 22.89
N ARG A 190 -1.85 10.05 22.94
CA ARG A 190 -1.50 9.32 24.16
C ARG A 190 -0.29 9.91 24.88
N ARG A 191 0.75 10.33 24.15
CA ARG A 191 1.92 11.00 24.74
C ARG A 191 1.55 12.28 25.50
N LYS A 192 0.49 12.99 25.09
CA LYS A 192 0.03 14.23 25.71
C LYS A 192 -0.98 14.01 26.82
N THR A 193 -1.80 12.97 26.71
CA THR A 193 -2.97 12.77 27.59
C THR A 193 -2.84 11.58 28.52
N GLY A 194 -1.96 10.62 28.22
CA GLY A 194 -1.91 9.32 28.89
C GLY A 194 -3.10 8.41 28.53
N VAL A 195 -3.83 8.70 27.44
CA VAL A 195 -5.04 7.96 27.05
C VAL A 195 -4.95 7.53 25.59
N GLY A 196 -5.28 6.28 25.32
CA GLY A 196 -5.38 5.74 23.97
C GLY A 196 -6.76 5.99 23.32
N GLN A 197 -7.00 5.43 22.14
CA GLN A 197 -8.25 5.61 21.41
C GLN A 197 -8.46 4.55 20.32
N VAL A 198 -9.68 4.47 19.81
CA VAL A 198 -9.97 3.71 18.59
C VAL A 198 -9.53 4.51 17.36
N VAL A 199 -8.92 3.82 16.41
CA VAL A 199 -8.66 4.28 15.05
C VAL A 199 -9.51 3.42 14.12
N ASP A 200 -10.63 3.97 13.64
CA ASP A 200 -11.55 3.30 12.71
C ASP A 200 -11.20 3.67 11.27
N VAL A 201 -10.91 2.67 10.44
CA VAL A 201 -10.59 2.84 9.02
C VAL A 201 -11.50 1.96 8.18
N ALA A 202 -12.31 2.59 7.34
CA ALA A 202 -13.11 1.90 6.33
C ALA A 202 -12.36 1.76 5.00
N LEU A 203 -12.40 0.56 4.39
CA LEU A 203 -11.71 0.32 3.11
C LEU A 203 -12.18 1.26 2.00
N TYR A 204 -13.49 1.54 1.93
CA TYR A 204 -14.04 2.41 0.90
C TYR A 204 -13.67 3.90 1.12
N GLU A 205 -13.54 4.34 2.37
CA GLU A 205 -13.13 5.72 2.71
C GLU A 205 -11.67 5.98 2.35
N ALA A 206 -10.80 5.01 2.63
CA ALA A 206 -9.38 5.07 2.27
C ALA A 206 -9.14 5.11 0.76
N VAL A 207 -10.04 4.50 -0.02
CA VAL A 207 -10.03 4.63 -1.49
C VAL A 207 -10.62 5.97 -1.90
N PHE A 208 -11.79 6.33 -1.36
CA PHE A 208 -12.49 7.57 -1.67
C PHE A 208 -11.62 8.81 -1.44
N SER A 209 -10.81 8.82 -0.37
CA SER A 209 -9.94 9.95 -0.01
C SER A 209 -8.84 10.25 -1.04
N VAL A 210 -8.54 9.32 -1.95
CA VAL A 210 -7.53 9.47 -3.01
C VAL A 210 -8.14 9.57 -4.41
N MET A 211 -9.46 9.77 -4.52
CA MET A 211 -10.17 9.91 -5.80
C MET A 211 -10.10 11.33 -6.38
N GLU A 212 -9.11 12.12 -6.01
CA GLU A 212 -8.89 13.47 -6.53
C GLU A 212 -10.17 14.35 -6.49
N SER A 213 -10.51 15.00 -7.60
CA SER A 213 -11.64 15.90 -7.75
C SER A 213 -12.95 15.22 -8.21
N LEU A 214 -13.07 13.89 -8.13
CA LEU A 214 -14.29 13.19 -8.57
C LEU A 214 -15.56 13.76 -7.93
N LEU A 215 -15.57 13.94 -6.60
CA LEU A 215 -16.75 14.44 -5.91
C LEU A 215 -17.02 15.93 -6.22
N PRO A 216 -16.04 16.86 -6.11
CA PRO A 216 -16.25 18.26 -6.48
C PRO A 216 -16.69 18.47 -7.95
N GLU A 217 -16.18 17.67 -8.90
CA GLU A 217 -16.60 17.74 -10.31
C GLU A 217 -18.06 17.33 -10.51
N PHE A 218 -18.48 16.27 -9.82
CA PHE A 218 -19.86 15.85 -9.83
C PHE A 218 -20.78 16.87 -9.15
N ASP A 219 -20.41 17.37 -7.98
CA ASP A 219 -21.21 18.33 -7.22
C ASP A 219 -21.41 19.65 -7.99
N SER A 220 -20.33 20.19 -8.57
CA SER A 220 -20.39 21.49 -9.25
C SER A 220 -20.86 21.42 -10.70
N PHE A 221 -20.61 20.33 -11.42
CA PHE A 221 -20.86 20.24 -12.87
C PHE A 221 -21.67 19.02 -13.31
N GLY A 222 -22.05 18.13 -12.39
CA GLY A 222 -22.73 16.87 -12.71
C GLY A 222 -21.86 15.88 -13.49
N VAL A 223 -20.55 16.11 -13.55
CA VAL A 223 -19.62 15.29 -14.34
C VAL A 223 -19.35 13.97 -13.61
N VAL A 224 -19.64 12.86 -14.29
CA VAL A 224 -19.19 11.53 -13.88
C VAL A 224 -17.94 11.20 -14.67
N ARG A 225 -16.77 11.19 -14.00
CA ARG A 225 -15.51 10.90 -14.67
C ARG A 225 -15.47 9.44 -15.10
N GLU A 226 -15.17 9.21 -16.38
CA GLU A 226 -15.13 7.89 -16.99
C GLU A 226 -13.69 7.33 -17.10
N ARG A 227 -13.60 6.04 -17.39
CA ARG A 227 -12.34 5.36 -17.74
C ARG A 227 -11.83 5.87 -19.08
N THR A 228 -10.56 6.21 -19.16
CA THR A 228 -9.98 6.83 -20.38
C THR A 228 -8.73 6.12 -20.90
N GLY A 229 -8.38 4.97 -20.33
CA GLY A 229 -7.14 4.27 -20.67
C GLY A 229 -5.93 5.03 -20.17
N SER A 230 -4.99 5.33 -21.07
CA SER A 230 -3.70 5.94 -20.72
C SER A 230 -3.71 7.47 -20.66
N ILE A 231 -4.77 8.12 -21.14
CA ILE A 231 -4.86 9.59 -21.16
C ILE A 231 -5.48 10.13 -19.87
N LEU A 232 -5.10 11.36 -19.54
CA LEU A 232 -5.80 12.19 -18.55
C LEU A 232 -6.65 13.24 -19.28
N PRO A 233 -7.99 13.09 -19.36
CA PRO A 233 -8.83 14.05 -20.05
C PRO A 233 -8.67 15.45 -19.50
N GLY A 234 -8.53 16.44 -20.38
CA GLY A 234 -8.38 17.83 -19.96
C GLY A 234 -6.95 18.23 -19.60
N ILE A 235 -5.99 17.29 -19.52
CA ILE A 235 -4.57 17.57 -19.23
C ILE A 235 -3.70 16.90 -20.28
N ALA A 236 -3.02 17.68 -21.13
CA ALA A 236 -2.34 17.14 -22.30
C ALA A 236 -1.01 17.85 -22.63
N PRO A 237 -0.03 17.15 -23.23
CA PRO A 237 0.01 15.69 -23.43
C PRO A 237 0.53 14.94 -22.20
N THR A 238 -0.14 13.87 -21.81
CA THR A 238 0.37 12.89 -20.84
C THR A 238 -0.29 11.55 -21.11
N SER A 239 0.47 10.61 -21.68
CA SER A 239 -0.06 9.31 -22.06
C SER A 239 1.06 8.28 -22.23
N ALA A 240 0.66 7.03 -22.49
CA ALA A 240 1.54 5.97 -22.96
C ALA A 240 1.47 5.89 -24.49
N TYR A 241 2.61 6.07 -25.15
CA TYR A 241 2.73 6.10 -26.61
C TYR A 241 3.48 4.88 -27.11
N ARG A 242 3.00 4.28 -28.20
CA ARG A 242 3.60 3.08 -28.78
C ARG A 242 4.96 3.39 -29.45
N CYS A 243 5.90 2.46 -29.32
CA CYS A 243 7.20 2.47 -30.01
C CYS A 243 7.27 1.44 -31.15
N ASN A 244 8.33 1.47 -31.95
CA ASN A 244 8.49 0.61 -33.13
C ASN A 244 8.57 -0.90 -32.83
N ASP A 245 8.91 -1.28 -31.60
CA ASP A 245 8.97 -2.66 -31.12
C ASP A 245 7.64 -3.15 -30.51
N GLY A 246 6.60 -2.30 -30.54
CA GLY A 246 5.28 -2.58 -29.99
C GLY A 246 5.15 -2.38 -28.48
N SER A 247 6.23 -2.01 -27.77
CA SER A 247 6.16 -1.58 -26.38
C SER A 247 5.71 -0.12 -26.28
N TYR A 248 5.57 0.38 -25.04
CA TYR A 248 5.08 1.73 -24.76
C TYR A 248 6.05 2.49 -23.86
N VAL A 249 6.13 3.79 -24.09
CA VAL A 249 6.78 4.78 -23.23
C VAL A 249 5.73 5.75 -22.70
N LEU A 250 5.74 6.04 -21.40
CA LEU A 250 5.01 7.16 -20.85
C LEU A 250 5.81 8.43 -21.08
N ILE A 251 5.14 9.48 -21.56
CA ILE A 251 5.71 10.83 -21.68
C ILE A 251 4.74 11.78 -20.97
N ALA A 252 5.24 12.54 -20.00
CA ALA A 252 4.49 13.56 -19.29
C ALA A 252 4.93 14.95 -19.75
N GLY A 253 4.27 15.45 -20.79
CA GLY A 253 4.55 16.73 -21.44
C GLY A 253 3.56 17.84 -21.10
N ASN A 254 2.69 17.64 -20.11
CA ASN A 254 1.50 18.47 -19.89
C ASN A 254 1.77 19.87 -19.32
N GLY A 255 2.96 20.13 -18.75
CA GLY A 255 3.36 21.47 -18.34
C GLY A 255 3.79 22.33 -19.53
N ASP A 256 3.41 23.60 -19.58
CA ASP A 256 3.61 24.47 -20.75
C ASP A 256 5.07 24.54 -21.25
N SER A 257 6.04 24.64 -20.34
CA SER A 257 7.47 24.61 -20.72
C SER A 257 7.93 23.24 -21.19
N ILE A 258 7.39 22.17 -20.59
CA ILE A 258 7.73 20.79 -20.92
C ILE A 258 7.19 20.46 -22.31
N PHE A 259 5.95 20.86 -22.61
CA PHE A 259 5.34 20.72 -23.92
C PHE A 259 6.21 21.31 -25.04
N LYS A 260 6.69 22.54 -24.85
CA LYS A 260 7.57 23.20 -25.82
C LYS A 260 8.87 22.42 -26.05
N ARG A 261 9.47 21.85 -25.00
CA ARG A 261 10.67 21.02 -25.13
C ARG A 261 10.37 19.71 -25.84
N LEU A 262 9.26 19.05 -25.50
CA LEU A 262 8.79 17.82 -26.13
C LEU A 262 8.64 17.99 -27.65
N VAL A 263 7.82 18.95 -28.10
CA VAL A 263 7.58 19.08 -29.55
C VAL A 263 8.81 19.57 -30.30
N LYS A 264 9.71 20.34 -29.66
CA LYS A 264 11.03 20.66 -30.24
C LYS A 264 11.91 19.41 -30.39
N ALA A 265 11.96 18.54 -29.37
CA ALA A 265 12.66 17.26 -29.46
C ALA A 265 12.08 16.35 -30.55
N MET A 266 10.79 16.50 -30.85
CA MET A 266 10.12 15.82 -31.96
C MET A 266 10.44 16.42 -33.35
N GLY A 267 11.15 17.55 -33.41
CA GLY A 267 11.38 18.30 -34.65
C GLY A 267 10.18 19.16 -35.09
N ARG A 268 9.23 19.41 -34.19
CA ARG A 268 7.99 20.15 -34.41
C ARG A 268 7.99 21.52 -33.75
N ALA A 269 8.95 22.36 -34.14
CA ALA A 269 9.04 23.74 -33.65
C ALA A 269 7.78 24.55 -33.97
N ASP A 270 7.11 24.23 -35.07
CA ASP A 270 5.80 24.79 -35.44
C ASP A 270 4.75 24.63 -34.33
N LEU A 271 4.76 23.49 -33.61
CA LEU A 271 3.84 23.26 -32.49
C LEU A 271 4.26 23.98 -31.21
N ALA A 272 5.56 24.22 -31.00
CA ALA A 272 6.05 24.96 -29.84
C ALA A 272 5.69 26.45 -29.92
N ASP A 273 5.65 26.98 -31.14
CA ASP A 273 5.43 28.40 -31.42
C ASP A 273 3.96 28.71 -31.76
N ASP A 274 3.09 27.70 -31.92
CA ASP A 274 1.65 27.87 -32.09
C ASP A 274 1.01 28.50 -30.82
N PRO A 275 0.50 29.75 -30.90
CA PRO A 275 -0.10 30.43 -29.75
C PRO A 275 -1.30 29.67 -29.17
N SER A 276 -2.00 28.89 -30.00
CA SER A 276 -3.16 28.11 -29.57
C SER A 276 -2.78 26.86 -28.77
N LEU A 277 -1.51 26.42 -28.77
CA LEU A 277 -0.99 25.30 -27.97
C LEU A 277 -0.18 25.77 -26.75
N ALA A 278 -0.03 27.09 -26.56
CA ALA A 278 0.80 27.67 -25.53
C ALA A 278 0.42 27.23 -24.10
N HIS A 279 -0.88 27.01 -23.87
CA HIS A 279 -1.44 26.63 -22.58
C HIS A 279 -2.24 25.33 -22.66
N ASN A 280 -2.39 24.65 -21.51
CA ASN A 280 -3.04 23.35 -21.42
C ASN A 280 -4.44 23.32 -22.03
N GLU A 281 -5.26 24.37 -21.87
CA GLU A 281 -6.63 24.43 -22.41
C GLU A 281 -6.68 24.19 -23.92
N GLY A 282 -5.79 24.84 -24.67
CA GLY A 282 -5.72 24.69 -26.12
C GLY A 282 -5.13 23.35 -26.59
N ARG A 283 -4.30 22.72 -25.74
CA ARG A 283 -3.80 21.35 -25.96
C ARG A 283 -4.87 20.31 -25.64
N ALA A 284 -5.58 20.47 -24.53
CA ALA A 284 -6.65 19.61 -24.07
C ALA A 284 -7.81 19.55 -25.09
N ALA A 285 -8.19 20.70 -25.65
CA ALA A 285 -9.20 20.77 -26.72
C ALA A 285 -8.79 20.00 -28.00
N ARG A 286 -7.51 19.70 -28.18
CA ARG A 286 -6.94 18.96 -29.31
C ARG A 286 -6.17 17.70 -28.86
N GLN A 287 -6.48 17.15 -27.69
CA GLN A 287 -5.71 16.08 -27.05
C GLN A 287 -5.49 14.89 -27.98
N GLN A 288 -6.56 14.37 -28.59
CA GLN A 288 -6.45 13.22 -29.49
C GLN A 288 -5.52 13.48 -30.68
N TRP A 289 -5.60 14.67 -31.29
CA TRP A 289 -4.73 15.01 -32.40
C TRP A 289 -3.27 15.12 -31.93
N LEU A 290 -3.03 15.81 -30.82
CA LEU A 290 -1.68 15.98 -30.29
C LEU A 290 -1.07 14.63 -29.89
N ASP A 291 -1.85 13.75 -29.27
CA ASP A 291 -1.43 12.39 -28.92
C ASP A 291 -1.07 11.58 -30.16
N ASN A 292 -1.80 11.74 -31.27
CA ASN A 292 -1.48 11.09 -32.54
C ASN A 292 -0.16 11.60 -33.13
N GLU A 293 0.15 12.90 -33.04
CA GLU A 293 1.42 13.47 -33.50
C GLU A 293 2.61 12.94 -32.69
N ILE A 294 2.42 12.82 -31.36
CA ILE A 294 3.42 12.24 -30.46
C ILE A 294 3.60 10.75 -30.75
N GLU A 295 2.50 9.99 -30.89
CA GLU A 295 2.57 8.56 -31.20
C GLU A 295 3.19 8.27 -32.57
N ALA A 296 2.94 9.11 -33.58
CA ALA A 296 3.59 8.99 -34.89
C ALA A 296 5.11 9.15 -34.77
N TRP A 297 5.57 10.06 -33.91
CA TRP A 297 7.00 10.23 -33.64
C TRP A 297 7.60 9.07 -32.83
N THR A 298 6.91 8.58 -31.79
CA THR A 298 7.41 7.46 -30.97
C THR A 298 7.37 6.13 -31.74
N SER A 299 6.35 5.89 -32.56
CA SER A 299 6.15 4.62 -33.29
C SER A 299 7.22 4.36 -34.36
N ALA A 300 7.96 5.38 -34.77
CA ALA A 300 9.11 5.24 -35.67
C ALA A 300 10.44 4.91 -34.95
N ARG A 301 10.45 4.91 -33.61
CA ARG A 301 11.65 4.83 -32.78
C ARG A 301 11.57 3.69 -31.78
N SER A 302 12.73 3.18 -31.38
CA SER A 302 12.81 2.27 -30.25
C SER A 302 12.53 3.02 -28.94
N PRO A 303 12.08 2.34 -27.87
CA PRO A 303 11.90 2.96 -26.57
C PRO A 303 13.17 3.64 -26.06
N LYS A 304 14.33 3.05 -26.33
CA LYS A 304 15.63 3.61 -25.94
C LYS A 304 15.90 4.95 -26.62
N GLU A 305 15.65 5.06 -27.92
CA GLU A 305 15.84 6.32 -28.66
C GLU A 305 14.88 7.39 -28.18
N VAL A 306 13.63 7.03 -27.89
CA VAL A 306 12.66 7.97 -27.31
C VAL A 306 13.13 8.46 -25.94
N LEU A 307 13.52 7.56 -25.04
CA LEU A 307 13.94 7.94 -23.69
C LEU A 307 15.20 8.81 -23.69
N ILE A 308 16.17 8.56 -24.57
CA ILE A 308 17.35 9.43 -24.73
C ILE A 308 16.92 10.83 -25.18
N ALA A 309 16.07 10.93 -26.21
CA ALA A 309 15.61 12.23 -26.71
C ALA A 309 14.78 13.00 -25.67
N MET A 310 14.01 12.30 -24.82
CA MET A 310 13.27 12.93 -23.73
C MET A 310 14.18 13.40 -22.59
N ASP A 311 15.19 12.60 -22.23
CA ASP A 311 16.19 12.98 -21.21
C ASP A 311 17.01 14.19 -21.66
N ASP A 312 17.53 14.18 -22.90
CA ASP A 312 18.26 15.30 -23.51
C ASP A 312 17.43 16.60 -23.56
N ALA A 313 16.10 16.47 -23.67
CA ALA A 313 15.16 17.58 -23.71
C ALA A 313 14.57 17.94 -22.33
N GLU A 314 15.01 17.29 -21.25
CA GLU A 314 14.46 17.45 -19.90
C GLU A 314 12.93 17.27 -19.86
N VAL A 315 12.42 16.28 -20.59
CA VAL A 315 11.00 15.89 -20.61
C VAL A 315 10.84 14.60 -19.81
N PRO A 316 9.99 14.58 -18.76
CA PRO A 316 9.76 13.37 -17.99
C PRO A 316 9.18 12.26 -18.86
N ALA A 317 9.92 11.16 -18.96
CA ALA A 317 9.48 9.97 -19.68
C ALA A 317 10.01 8.70 -19.01
N SER A 318 9.30 7.60 -19.19
CA SER A 318 9.73 6.29 -18.67
C SER A 318 9.13 5.14 -19.47
N LYS A 319 9.82 3.99 -19.47
CA LYS A 319 9.22 2.73 -19.89
C LYS A 319 8.17 2.30 -18.86
N ILE A 320 7.15 1.55 -19.27
CA ILE A 320 6.31 0.80 -18.33
C ILE A 320 7.11 -0.40 -17.81
N TYR A 321 7.59 -0.31 -16.57
CA TYR A 321 8.44 -1.35 -15.98
C TYR A 321 7.67 -2.64 -15.69
N THR A 322 8.26 -3.76 -16.10
CA THR A 322 7.96 -5.10 -15.56
C THR A 322 8.72 -5.34 -14.26
N ILE A 323 8.42 -6.42 -13.55
CA ILE A 323 9.22 -6.81 -12.37
C ILE A 323 10.67 -7.17 -12.74
N ALA A 324 10.93 -7.64 -13.97
CA ALA A 324 12.29 -7.91 -14.45
C ALA A 324 13.07 -6.62 -14.68
N ASP A 325 12.42 -5.58 -15.22
CA ASP A 325 13.02 -4.25 -15.35
C ASP A 325 13.38 -3.70 -13.97
N ILE A 326 12.44 -3.74 -13.00
CA ILE A 326 12.69 -3.33 -11.61
C ILE A 326 13.86 -4.11 -11.01
N ALA A 327 13.88 -5.44 -11.17
CA ALA A 327 14.88 -6.31 -10.56
C ALA A 327 16.31 -6.01 -11.06
N ALA A 328 16.46 -5.54 -12.29
CA ALA A 328 17.73 -5.20 -12.90
C ALA A 328 18.11 -3.71 -12.78
N ASP A 329 17.21 -2.86 -12.27
CA ASP A 329 17.38 -1.41 -12.30
C ASP A 329 18.38 -0.91 -11.23
N PRO A 330 19.43 -0.15 -11.63
CA PRO A 330 20.46 0.32 -10.72
C PRO A 330 19.95 1.35 -9.69
N HIS A 331 18.89 2.10 -9.99
CA HIS A 331 18.30 3.06 -9.07
C HIS A 331 17.56 2.36 -7.93
N TYR A 332 16.83 1.27 -8.22
CA TYR A 332 16.21 0.43 -7.18
C TYR A 332 17.26 -0.17 -6.23
N ALA A 333 18.38 -0.66 -6.79
CA ALA A 333 19.50 -1.14 -6.00
C ALA A 333 20.14 -0.03 -5.16
N ALA A 334 20.46 1.13 -5.75
CA ALA A 334 21.07 2.27 -5.07
C ALA A 334 20.20 2.84 -3.94
N ARG A 335 18.87 2.77 -4.08
CA ARG A 335 17.91 3.16 -3.05
C ARG A 335 17.57 2.05 -2.05
N ALA A 336 18.27 0.91 -2.10
CA ALA A 336 18.01 -0.25 -1.24
C ALA A 336 16.53 -0.65 -1.23
N MET A 337 15.90 -0.63 -2.41
CA MET A 337 14.52 -1.06 -2.61
C MET A 337 14.40 -2.50 -3.06
N ILE A 338 15.52 -3.13 -3.43
CA ILE A 338 15.66 -4.57 -3.57
C ILE A 338 16.67 -5.01 -2.54
N ARG A 339 16.24 -5.84 -1.58
CA ARG A 339 17.10 -6.39 -0.54
C ARG A 339 16.94 -7.90 -0.49
N GLN A 340 17.96 -8.59 0.00
CA GLN A 340 17.93 -10.03 0.17
C GLN A 340 17.58 -10.42 1.60
N ILE A 341 16.81 -11.48 1.73
CA ILE A 341 16.64 -12.25 2.97
C ILE A 341 17.13 -13.68 2.75
N ALA A 342 17.62 -14.32 3.80
CA ALA A 342 17.87 -15.76 3.78
C ALA A 342 16.55 -16.52 3.98
N LEU A 343 16.38 -17.63 3.27
CA LEU A 343 15.32 -18.59 3.47
C LEU A 343 15.83 -19.79 4.28
N ALA A 344 14.90 -20.61 4.78
CA ALA A 344 15.22 -21.78 5.61
C ALA A 344 16.06 -22.84 4.88
N ASP A 345 15.94 -22.93 3.55
CA ASP A 345 16.74 -23.82 2.69
C ASP A 345 18.17 -23.30 2.42
N GLY A 346 18.54 -22.15 3.00
CA GLY A 346 19.84 -21.49 2.81
C GLY A 346 19.92 -20.63 1.54
N SER A 347 18.89 -20.63 0.69
CA SER A 347 18.81 -19.74 -0.48
C SER A 347 18.45 -18.31 -0.09
N THR A 348 18.62 -17.37 -1.01
CA THR A 348 18.24 -15.97 -0.81
C THR A 348 17.02 -15.58 -1.63
N LEU A 349 16.17 -14.71 -1.07
CA LEU A 349 15.03 -14.12 -1.77
C LEU A 349 15.16 -12.60 -1.85
N ASN A 350 15.04 -12.05 -3.06
CA ASN A 350 14.91 -10.61 -3.26
C ASN A 350 13.50 -10.16 -2.82
N VAL A 351 13.45 -9.17 -1.93
CA VAL A 351 12.23 -8.60 -1.37
C VAL A 351 12.27 -7.07 -1.44
N PRO A 352 11.10 -6.40 -1.44
CA PRO A 352 11.04 -4.93 -1.40
C PRO A 352 11.76 -4.36 -0.16
N GLY A 353 12.42 -3.22 -0.31
CA GLY A 353 12.98 -2.45 0.80
C GLY A 353 11.92 -1.88 1.75
N VAL A 354 12.38 -1.11 2.74
CA VAL A 354 11.50 -0.36 3.67
C VAL A 354 11.28 1.06 3.16
N VAL A 355 10.05 1.55 3.31
CA VAL A 355 9.62 2.92 3.00
C VAL A 355 8.83 3.51 4.19
N PRO A 356 8.97 4.80 4.49
CA PRO A 356 9.93 5.76 3.90
C PRO A 356 11.39 5.52 4.32
N LYS A 357 12.33 6.23 3.69
CA LYS A 357 13.74 6.31 4.14
C LYS A 357 13.87 7.44 5.15
N LEU A 358 14.20 7.11 6.40
CA LEU A 358 14.45 8.10 7.45
C LEU A 358 15.97 8.30 7.59
N SER A 359 16.41 9.57 7.63
CA SER A 359 17.83 9.94 7.62
C SER A 359 18.57 9.55 8.90
N ALA A 360 17.90 9.61 10.06
CA ALA A 360 18.49 9.34 11.37
C ALA A 360 18.11 7.96 11.94
N THR A 361 16.88 7.49 11.67
CA THR A 361 16.32 6.28 12.28
C THR A 361 15.70 5.36 11.20
N PRO A 362 16.49 4.85 10.24
CA PRO A 362 15.98 4.07 9.13
C PRO A 362 15.26 2.81 9.61
N GLY A 363 14.13 2.49 8.98
CA GLY A 363 13.49 1.19 9.16
C GLY A 363 14.32 0.06 8.52
N GLY A 364 14.04 -1.18 8.90
CA GLY A 364 14.78 -2.32 8.40
C GLY A 364 14.22 -3.66 8.86
N PHE A 365 14.74 -4.73 8.26
CA PHE A 365 14.38 -6.11 8.52
C PHE A 365 15.61 -7.01 8.33
N GLU A 366 15.63 -8.12 9.05
CA GLU A 366 16.72 -9.10 9.03
C GLU A 366 16.35 -10.38 8.28
N GLY A 367 15.08 -10.77 8.33
CA GLY A 367 14.57 -11.98 7.68
C GLY A 367 13.20 -11.78 7.06
N GLY A 368 12.63 -12.89 6.59
CA GLY A 368 11.23 -12.95 6.15
C GLY A 368 10.26 -13.11 7.32
N GLY A 369 9.00 -13.37 6.99
CA GLY A 369 7.99 -13.75 7.97
C GLY A 369 8.26 -15.11 8.64
N PRO A 370 7.85 -15.26 9.91
CA PRO A 370 8.14 -16.44 10.74
C PRO A 370 7.38 -17.69 10.29
N ALA A 371 7.85 -18.85 10.74
CA ALA A 371 7.08 -20.09 10.70
C ALA A 371 5.81 -19.96 11.57
N LEU A 372 4.80 -20.80 11.30
CA LEU A 372 3.56 -20.76 12.08
C LEU A 372 3.84 -21.18 13.52
N GLY A 373 3.50 -20.29 14.46
CA GLY A 373 3.63 -20.56 15.89
C GLY A 373 5.07 -20.62 16.40
N GLU A 374 6.05 -20.16 15.60
CA GLU A 374 7.48 -20.18 15.94
C GLU A 374 7.81 -19.57 17.31
N HIS A 375 6.99 -18.62 17.78
CA HIS A 375 7.21 -17.89 19.02
C HIS A 375 6.14 -18.21 20.08
N THR A 376 5.33 -19.24 19.89
CA THR A 376 4.19 -19.56 20.78
C THR A 376 4.65 -19.78 22.21
N ASP A 377 5.53 -20.75 22.45
CA ASP A 377 5.97 -21.11 23.80
C ASP A 377 6.68 -19.95 24.51
N GLU A 378 7.49 -19.19 23.77
CA GLU A 378 8.22 -18.03 24.32
C GLU A 378 7.24 -16.94 24.78
N VAL A 379 6.25 -16.62 23.96
CA VAL A 379 5.24 -15.61 24.29
C VAL A 379 4.34 -16.08 25.42
N LEU A 380 3.88 -17.34 25.41
CA LEU A 380 3.04 -17.88 26.49
C LEU A 380 3.77 -17.93 27.83
N ARG A 381 5.05 -18.34 27.85
CA ARG A 381 5.88 -18.26 29.07
C ARG A 381 6.01 -16.84 29.60
N SER A 382 6.11 -15.83 28.72
CA SER A 382 6.15 -14.42 29.15
C SER A 382 4.85 -13.93 29.81
N LEU A 383 3.73 -14.63 29.59
CA LEU A 383 2.45 -14.39 30.24
C LEU A 383 2.29 -15.17 31.56
N GLY A 384 3.19 -16.12 31.85
CA GLY A 384 3.18 -16.93 33.06
C GLY A 384 2.54 -18.31 32.90
N TYR A 385 2.31 -18.78 31.66
CA TYR A 385 1.90 -20.15 31.41
C TYR A 385 3.08 -21.12 31.57
N ASP A 386 2.82 -22.29 32.13
CA ASP A 386 3.74 -23.43 32.24
C ASP A 386 3.79 -24.26 30.93
N GLU A 387 4.66 -25.28 30.90
CA GLU A 387 4.88 -26.15 29.74
C GLU A 387 3.67 -27.05 29.39
#